data_AF-A0A9P6URA2-F1
#
_entry.id   AF-A0A9P6URA2-F1
#
_cell.length_a   1.000
_cell.length_b   1.000
_cell.length_c   1.000
_cell.angle_alpha   90.00
_cell.angle_beta   90.00
_cell.angle_gamma   90.00
#
_symmetry.space_group_name_H-M   'P 1'
#
loop_
_entity.id
_entity.type
_entity.pdbx_description
1 polymer ?
#
loop_
_entity_poly.entity_id
_entity_poly.type
_entity_poly.pdbx_seq_one_letter_code
_entity_poly.pdbx_strand_id
1 'polypeptide(L)'
;MSVVSEVVPAHESRIPPPATKTTTADTSAAVTKYQGVMKALLKDIYSVDVCFVFDQDNKSYTNTALWAHRTILSQCEKFGYMIQQATSYSHIVFSTSDFDMSRATTQSGGESLGTTLAGTTECSSITSTIDGGATGVKDDDDASTVVQVLVDNFSLGAFCVMLRYIYSGELSLTPDLSQHVVSNIDTSLVMHGCSIDKKQEFMQWNPLDSTSPWKLKDVTWEELLIIAEYFGVTELKSRCEEAVINAINASNALPTLFGVGAGFQTVKNVALDVVVDNMALMVLKGDEALLPYKEHPAFLETMFELMRRKLGEDEVV
;
A
#
# COMPACT_ATOMS: atom_id res chain seq x y z
N MET A 1 -38.17 21.56 -61.37
CA MET A 1 -37.38 21.53 -60.13
C MET A 1 -36.27 20.53 -60.34
N SER A 2 -35.05 21.03 -60.60
CA SER A 2 -33.88 20.21 -60.93
C SER A 2 -33.29 19.57 -59.68
N VAL A 3 -33.03 18.26 -59.76
CA VAL A 3 -32.29 17.51 -58.75
C VAL A 3 -30.84 17.43 -59.24
N VAL A 4 -29.93 18.06 -58.51
CA VAL A 4 -28.49 17.97 -58.75
C VAL A 4 -27.95 16.83 -57.90
N SER A 5 -27.51 15.74 -58.53
CA SER A 5 -26.76 14.67 -57.88
C SER A 5 -25.28 15.02 -57.89
N GLU A 6 -24.71 15.19 -56.72
CA GLU A 6 -23.28 15.43 -56.51
C GLU A 6 -22.59 14.09 -56.25
N VAL A 7 -21.67 13.72 -57.15
CA VAL A 7 -20.88 12.49 -57.10
C VAL A 7 -19.60 12.77 -56.32
N VAL A 8 -19.46 12.18 -55.14
CA VAL A 8 -18.24 12.25 -54.31
C VAL A 8 -17.25 11.17 -54.77
N PRO A 9 -15.97 11.49 -55.02
CA PRO A 9 -14.97 10.50 -55.45
C PRO A 9 -14.46 9.67 -54.26
N ALA A 10 -14.29 8.38 -54.50
CA ALA A 10 -13.74 7.42 -53.54
C ALA A 10 -12.27 7.73 -53.25
N HIS A 11 -11.96 8.03 -51.99
CA HIS A 11 -10.59 8.22 -51.51
C HIS A 11 -9.98 6.84 -51.20
N GLU A 12 -9.09 6.37 -52.08
CA GLU A 12 -8.29 5.16 -51.89
C GLU A 12 -7.37 5.35 -50.66
N SER A 13 -7.74 4.71 -49.55
CA SER A 13 -6.93 4.64 -48.34
C SER A 13 -5.78 3.66 -48.56
N ARG A 14 -4.59 4.18 -48.84
CA ARG A 14 -3.34 3.41 -48.86
C ARG A 14 -3.02 2.99 -47.42
N ILE A 15 -3.36 1.76 -47.07
CA ILE A 15 -2.90 1.12 -45.84
C ILE A 15 -1.38 0.90 -45.95
N PRO A 16 -0.55 1.51 -45.08
CA PRO A 16 0.87 1.22 -45.05
C PRO A 16 1.12 -0.24 -44.61
N PRO A 17 2.17 -0.90 -45.12
CA PRO A 17 2.47 -2.29 -44.78
C PRO A 17 2.78 -2.42 -43.27
N PRO A 18 2.41 -3.57 -42.65
CA PRO A 18 2.59 -3.79 -41.23
C PRO A 18 4.07 -3.74 -40.87
N ALA A 19 4.39 -2.89 -39.89
CA ALA A 19 5.72 -2.74 -39.35
C ALA A 19 6.28 -4.06 -38.80
N THR A 20 7.54 -4.26 -39.13
CA THR A 20 8.47 -5.32 -38.73
C THR A 20 8.29 -5.82 -37.29
N LYS A 21 8.09 -7.14 -37.15
CA LYS A 21 8.16 -7.90 -35.88
C LYS A 21 9.53 -7.64 -35.22
N THR A 22 9.56 -6.76 -34.24
CA THR A 22 10.78 -6.40 -33.51
C THR A 22 10.74 -7.09 -32.14
N THR A 23 11.57 -8.12 -31.99
CA THR A 23 12.38 -8.48 -30.80
C THR A 23 11.72 -8.36 -29.41
N THR A 24 10.81 -9.28 -29.06
CA THR A 24 10.25 -9.41 -27.70
C THR A 24 11.13 -10.21 -26.73
N ALA A 25 12.06 -11.02 -27.22
CA ALA A 25 12.87 -11.93 -26.38
C ALA A 25 13.96 -11.21 -25.57
N ASP A 26 14.64 -10.23 -26.17
CA ASP A 26 15.78 -9.56 -25.52
C ASP A 26 15.34 -8.64 -24.36
N THR A 27 14.15 -8.05 -24.45
CA THR A 27 13.58 -7.22 -23.37
C THR A 27 13.28 -8.04 -22.12
N SER A 28 12.82 -9.29 -22.28
CA SER A 28 12.49 -10.16 -21.14
C SER A 28 13.73 -10.49 -20.30
N ALA A 29 14.87 -10.80 -20.93
CA ALA A 29 16.09 -11.16 -20.21
C ALA A 29 16.67 -9.97 -19.42
N ALA A 30 16.58 -8.76 -19.99
CA ALA A 30 17.03 -7.54 -19.32
C ALA A 30 16.21 -7.23 -18.06
N VAL A 31 14.88 -7.40 -18.13
CA VAL A 31 13.98 -7.22 -16.98
C VAL A 31 14.31 -8.20 -15.85
N THR A 32 14.50 -9.49 -16.18
CA THR A 32 14.86 -10.50 -15.16
C THR A 32 16.20 -10.18 -14.49
N LYS A 33 17.19 -9.71 -15.26
CA LYS A 33 18.48 -9.30 -14.69
C LYS A 33 18.33 -8.11 -13.73
N TYR A 34 17.56 -7.09 -14.12
CA TYR A 34 17.29 -5.93 -13.29
C TYR A 34 16.57 -6.31 -11.99
N GLN A 35 15.54 -7.18 -12.07
CA GLN A 35 14.84 -7.70 -10.90
C GLN A 35 15.77 -8.44 -9.94
N GLY A 36 16.74 -9.21 -10.47
CA GLY A 36 17.75 -9.88 -9.65
C GLY A 36 18.61 -8.89 -8.85
N VAL A 37 19.03 -7.79 -9.47
CA VAL A 37 19.80 -6.73 -8.80
C VAL A 37 18.97 -6.04 -7.74
N MET A 38 17.73 -5.68 -8.05
CA MET A 38 16.84 -5.03 -7.08
C MET A 38 16.54 -5.91 -5.87
N LYS A 39 16.35 -7.22 -6.06
CA LYS A 39 16.22 -8.16 -4.94
C LYS A 39 17.48 -8.24 -4.09
N ALA A 40 18.66 -8.13 -4.69
CA ALA A 40 19.92 -8.12 -3.93
C ALA A 40 20.03 -6.86 -3.06
N LEU A 41 19.54 -5.71 -3.53
CA LEU A 41 19.50 -4.46 -2.77
C LEU A 41 18.64 -4.58 -1.50
N LEU A 42 17.53 -5.32 -1.51
CA LEU A 42 16.74 -5.53 -0.29
C LEU A 42 17.53 -6.15 0.88
N LYS A 43 18.67 -6.81 0.58
CA LYS A 43 19.59 -7.41 1.56
C LYS A 43 20.86 -6.60 1.79
N ASP A 44 21.05 -5.49 1.08
CA ASP A 44 22.28 -4.71 1.14
C ASP A 44 22.26 -3.77 2.36
N ILE A 45 23.01 -4.14 3.39
CA ILE A 45 23.12 -3.37 4.63
C ILE A 45 23.93 -2.08 4.47
N TYR A 46 24.73 -1.94 3.41
CA TYR A 46 25.67 -0.83 3.26
C TYR A 46 25.06 0.35 2.49
N SER A 47 23.97 0.14 1.76
CA SER A 47 23.33 1.15 0.94
C SER A 47 21.98 1.63 1.48
N VAL A 48 21.43 1.01 2.53
CA VAL A 48 20.19 1.45 3.15
C VAL A 48 20.36 2.79 3.87
N ASP A 49 19.38 3.67 3.70
CA ASP A 49 19.42 5.06 4.17
C ASP A 49 18.08 5.55 4.72
N VAL A 50 17.06 4.69 4.76
CA VAL A 50 15.77 4.93 5.44
C VAL A 50 15.37 3.72 6.27
N CYS A 51 14.82 3.98 7.45
CA CYS A 51 14.44 2.99 8.45
C CYS A 51 12.96 3.18 8.84
N PHE A 52 12.16 2.13 8.70
CA PHE A 52 10.77 2.08 9.15
C PHE A 52 10.68 1.36 10.50
N VAL A 53 10.23 2.07 11.52
CA VAL A 53 10.12 1.60 12.90
C VAL A 53 8.70 1.11 13.18
N PHE A 54 8.55 -0.10 13.69
CA PHE A 54 7.27 -0.68 14.06
C PHE A 54 7.18 -0.74 15.59
N ASP A 55 6.40 0.16 16.18
CA ASP A 55 6.31 0.36 17.63
C ASP A 55 5.14 -0.39 18.27
N GLN A 56 4.01 -0.56 17.55
CA GLN A 56 2.78 -0.98 18.19
C GLN A 56 2.19 -2.31 17.69
N ASP A 57 1.76 -3.09 18.67
CA ASP A 57 0.58 -3.96 18.65
C ASP A 57 0.60 -5.40 18.13
N ASN A 58 1.70 -5.90 17.60
CA ASN A 58 1.92 -7.35 17.61
C ASN A 58 3.02 -7.64 18.63
N LYS A 59 2.64 -8.22 19.78
CA LYS A 59 3.53 -8.61 20.91
C LYS A 59 4.83 -9.32 20.52
N SER A 60 4.94 -9.77 19.27
CA SER A 60 6.10 -10.44 18.70
C SER A 60 7.10 -9.53 17.98
N TYR A 61 6.80 -8.26 17.67
CA TYR A 61 7.65 -7.44 16.77
C TYR A 61 7.90 -6.01 17.25
N THR A 62 7.67 -5.73 18.54
CA THR A 62 8.02 -4.43 19.15
C THR A 62 9.49 -4.13 18.91
N ASN A 63 9.80 -2.86 18.62
CA ASN A 63 11.17 -2.39 18.40
C ASN A 63 11.86 -3.02 17.18
N THR A 64 11.09 -3.44 16.17
CA THR A 64 11.65 -3.90 14.90
C THR A 64 11.77 -2.74 13.92
N ALA A 65 12.94 -2.62 13.29
CA ALA A 65 13.24 -1.66 12.25
C ALA A 65 13.48 -2.36 10.92
N LEU A 66 12.79 -1.91 9.87
CA LEU A 66 12.92 -2.40 8.50
C LEU A 66 13.63 -1.35 7.65
N TRP A 67 14.70 -1.74 6.98
CA TRP A 67 15.54 -0.81 6.24
C TRP A 67 15.28 -0.88 4.74
N ALA A 68 15.43 0.27 4.08
CA ALA A 68 15.24 0.40 2.65
C ALA A 68 16.10 1.55 2.06
N HIS A 69 15.96 1.75 0.76
CA HIS A 69 16.66 2.74 -0.04
C HIS A 69 15.71 3.87 -0.44
N ARG A 70 16.00 5.11 -0.05
CA ARG A 70 15.23 6.30 -0.44
C ARG A 70 15.16 6.46 -1.95
N THR A 71 16.25 6.17 -2.66
CA THR A 71 16.33 6.26 -4.13
C THR A 71 15.32 5.36 -4.83
N ILE A 72 14.97 4.23 -4.23
CA ILE A 72 13.96 3.31 -4.76
C ILE A 72 12.56 3.76 -4.32
N LEU A 73 12.39 4.06 -3.03
CA LEU A 73 11.07 4.43 -2.49
C LEU A 73 10.55 5.77 -3.01
N SER A 74 11.42 6.72 -3.33
CA SER A 74 11.04 8.02 -3.90
C SER A 74 10.39 7.93 -5.29
N GLN A 75 10.42 6.75 -5.94
CA GLN A 75 9.64 6.50 -7.16
C GLN A 75 8.14 6.41 -6.87
N CYS A 76 7.75 6.14 -5.62
CA CYS A 76 6.38 6.24 -5.14
C CYS A 76 6.16 7.61 -4.51
N GLU A 77 5.21 8.39 -5.05
CA GLU A 77 4.97 9.80 -4.66
C GLU A 77 4.83 9.99 -3.15
N LYS A 78 4.05 9.13 -2.49
CA LYS A 78 3.80 9.24 -1.05
C LYS A 78 5.04 8.96 -0.21
N PHE A 79 5.86 7.97 -0.58
CA PHE A 79 7.14 7.73 0.08
C PHE A 79 8.11 8.88 -0.15
N GLY A 80 8.18 9.41 -1.37
CA GLY A 80 9.00 10.59 -1.69
C GLY A 80 8.66 11.78 -0.79
N TYR A 81 7.37 12.07 -0.64
CA TYR A 81 6.88 13.12 0.26
C TYR A 81 7.25 12.86 1.72
N MET A 82 6.97 11.66 2.25
CA MET A 82 7.29 11.30 3.64
C MET A 82 8.78 11.41 3.93
N ILE A 83 9.63 10.92 3.03
CA ILE A 83 11.09 10.97 3.16
C ILE A 83 11.59 12.42 3.10
N GLN A 84 11.06 13.24 2.20
CA GLN A 84 11.43 14.65 2.07
C GLN A 84 11.07 15.43 3.34
N GLN A 85 9.88 15.18 3.89
CA GLN A 85 9.47 15.78 5.15
C GLN A 85 10.34 15.30 6.30
N ALA A 86 10.58 14.00 6.44
CA ALA A 86 11.44 13.47 7.49
C ALA A 86 12.90 13.99 7.40
N THR A 87 13.36 14.36 6.20
CA THR A 87 14.68 15.00 6.02
C THR A 87 14.67 16.47 6.44
N SER A 88 13.54 17.17 6.26
CA SER A 88 13.40 18.59 6.58
C SER A 88 13.31 18.87 8.07
N TYR A 89 12.89 17.87 8.85
CA TYR A 89 12.73 17.97 10.28
C TYR A 89 13.55 16.84 10.90
N SER A 90 14.63 17.18 11.59
CA SER A 90 15.66 16.26 12.12
C SER A 90 15.17 15.14 13.06
N HIS A 91 13.86 15.01 13.28
CA HIS A 91 13.20 13.86 13.88
C HIS A 91 11.66 14.00 13.66
N ILE A 92 11.09 13.47 12.58
CA ILE A 92 9.63 13.29 12.49
C ILE A 92 9.26 11.84 12.66
N VAL A 93 8.44 11.60 13.67
CA VAL A 93 7.70 10.37 13.87
C VAL A 93 6.41 10.48 13.07
N PHE A 94 6.39 9.97 11.84
CA PHE A 94 5.15 9.87 11.08
C PHE A 94 4.24 8.82 11.71
N SER A 95 3.15 9.23 12.34
CA SER A 95 2.09 8.29 12.69
C SER A 95 1.23 8.06 11.45
N THR A 96 0.99 6.81 11.11
CA THR A 96 0.04 6.47 10.03
C THR A 96 -1.41 6.58 10.51
N SER A 97 -1.66 6.78 11.81
CA SER A 97 -2.99 6.90 12.45
C SER A 97 -3.93 7.93 11.82
N ASP A 98 -3.40 8.91 11.07
CA ASP A 98 -4.21 9.86 10.30
C ASP A 98 -4.99 9.21 9.13
N PHE A 99 -4.70 7.94 8.80
CA PHE A 99 -5.50 7.16 7.84
C PHE A 99 -6.80 6.66 8.47
N ASP A 100 -7.79 7.55 8.54
CA ASP A 100 -9.14 7.16 8.84
C ASP A 100 -9.81 6.57 7.58
N MET A 101 -9.86 5.24 7.50
CA MET A 101 -10.51 4.53 6.39
C MET A 101 -12.01 4.88 6.28
N SER A 102 -12.62 5.45 7.33
CA SER A 102 -14.02 5.90 7.31
C SER A 102 -14.24 7.21 6.54
N ARG A 103 -13.18 7.98 6.20
CA ARG A 103 -13.30 9.24 5.44
C ARG A 103 -13.15 9.10 3.93
N ALA A 104 -12.86 7.91 3.41
CA ALA A 104 -12.66 7.69 1.97
C ALA A 104 -13.96 7.73 1.14
N THR A 105 -15.14 7.83 1.75
CA THR A 105 -16.44 7.58 1.09
C THR A 105 -17.20 8.83 0.62
N THR A 106 -16.61 10.04 0.60
CA THR A 106 -17.38 11.25 0.24
C THR A 106 -16.67 12.23 -0.69
N GLN A 107 -16.33 11.80 -1.91
CA GLN A 107 -16.13 12.72 -3.04
C GLN A 107 -16.43 12.04 -4.38
N SER A 108 -17.72 11.89 -4.68
CA SER A 108 -18.18 11.54 -6.03
C SER A 108 -19.55 12.17 -6.28
N GLY A 109 -19.57 13.25 -7.06
CA GLY A 109 -20.81 13.76 -7.67
C GLY A 109 -20.81 15.27 -7.95
N GLY A 110 -20.36 15.67 -9.15
CA GLY A 110 -20.64 17.01 -9.69
C GLY A 110 -19.62 17.47 -10.73
N GLU A 111 -19.95 17.32 -12.01
CA GLU A 111 -19.22 17.91 -13.13
C GLU A 111 -19.04 19.44 -12.95
N SER A 112 -17.81 19.94 -12.96
CA SER A 112 -17.51 21.33 -13.29
C SER A 112 -16.07 21.49 -13.75
N LEU A 113 -15.89 22.12 -14.91
CA LEU A 113 -14.60 22.46 -15.51
C LEU A 113 -13.75 23.32 -14.57
N GLY A 114 -12.48 22.91 -14.43
CA GLY A 114 -11.30 23.76 -14.39
C GLY A 114 -11.08 24.60 -13.13
N THR A 115 -10.32 24.06 -12.17
CA THR A 115 -9.16 24.77 -11.57
C THR A 115 -8.31 23.77 -10.77
N THR A 116 -6.99 23.91 -10.89
CA THR A 116 -5.96 23.19 -10.14
C THR A 116 -6.20 23.34 -8.63
N LEU A 117 -6.54 22.24 -7.94
CA LEU A 117 -6.61 22.21 -6.47
C LEU A 117 -5.49 21.34 -5.92
N ALA A 118 -4.51 22.01 -5.32
CA ALA A 118 -3.62 21.42 -4.35
C ALA A 118 -4.44 21.09 -3.11
N GLY A 119 -4.75 19.81 -2.91
CA GLY A 119 -5.29 19.32 -1.65
C GLY A 119 -4.17 19.30 -0.61
N THR A 120 -4.09 20.34 0.21
CA THR A 120 -3.25 20.34 1.40
C THR A 120 -3.92 19.46 2.45
N THR A 121 -3.45 18.21 2.57
CA THR A 121 -3.70 17.39 3.76
C THR A 121 -2.98 18.07 4.92
N GLU A 122 -3.74 18.61 5.87
CA GLU A 122 -3.19 19.20 7.09
C GLU A 122 -2.56 18.08 7.94
N CYS A 123 -1.24 18.00 7.96
CA CYS A 123 -0.50 17.18 8.92
C CYS A 123 -0.77 17.74 10.32
N SER A 124 -1.47 16.97 11.15
CA SER A 124 -1.63 17.29 12.56
C SER A 124 -0.27 17.32 13.25
N SER A 125 -0.06 18.33 14.07
CA SER A 125 1.19 18.58 14.81
C SER A 125 1.57 17.40 15.70
N ILE A 126 2.79 16.89 15.54
CA ILE A 126 3.37 15.79 16.32
C ILE A 126 4.11 16.34 17.55
N THR A 127 3.77 15.82 18.73
CA THR A 127 4.52 15.99 19.98
C THR A 127 5.74 15.08 20.00
N SER A 128 6.94 15.66 19.95
CA SER A 128 8.18 14.94 20.24
C SER A 128 8.48 15.01 21.75
N THR A 129 8.25 13.93 22.49
CA THR A 129 8.88 13.71 23.80
C THR A 129 9.78 12.49 23.69
N ILE A 130 10.96 12.69 23.12
CA ILE A 130 12.12 11.84 23.38
C ILE A 130 13.06 12.71 24.20
N ASP A 131 13.01 12.53 25.52
CA ASP A 131 13.84 13.26 26.49
C ASP A 131 15.26 12.67 26.47
N GLY A 132 16.00 12.98 25.40
CA GLY A 132 17.41 12.65 25.24
C GLY A 132 18.22 13.94 25.20
N GLY A 133 18.86 14.28 26.31
CA GLY A 133 19.61 15.54 26.49
C GLY A 133 20.66 15.77 25.40
N ALA A 134 20.39 16.75 24.53
CA ALA A 134 21.28 17.19 23.47
C ALA A 134 22.21 18.30 23.98
N THR A 135 23.48 17.98 24.25
CA THR A 135 24.56 18.97 24.32
C THR A 135 25.08 19.23 22.91
N GLY A 136 24.74 20.41 22.38
CA GLY A 136 25.07 20.81 21.01
C GLY A 136 26.56 21.07 20.79
N VAL A 137 27.15 20.33 19.87
CA VAL A 137 28.36 20.68 19.13
C VAL A 137 27.96 20.74 17.66
N LYS A 138 28.13 21.91 17.04
CA LYS A 138 27.92 22.12 15.60
C LYS A 138 29.24 21.79 14.89
N ASP A 139 29.43 20.53 14.55
CA ASP A 139 30.44 20.13 13.58
C ASP A 139 29.74 20.04 12.21
N ASP A 140 30.22 20.82 11.24
CA ASP A 140 29.75 20.89 9.84
C ASP A 140 30.12 19.62 9.03
N ASP A 141 30.14 18.45 9.67
CA ASP A 141 30.33 17.17 8.99
C ASP A 141 28.97 16.77 8.43
N ASP A 142 28.85 16.73 7.10
CA ASP A 142 27.69 16.35 6.29
C ASP A 142 27.38 14.85 6.45
N ALA A 143 27.22 14.43 7.70
CA ALA A 143 26.90 13.07 8.07
C ALA A 143 25.50 12.77 7.51
N SER A 144 25.47 11.93 6.47
CA SER A 144 24.27 11.35 5.88
C SER A 144 23.26 10.98 6.97
N THR A 145 22.30 11.87 7.20
CA THR A 145 21.33 11.72 8.28
C THR A 145 20.32 10.69 7.81
N VAL A 146 20.31 9.51 8.42
CA VAL A 146 19.30 8.49 8.10
C VAL A 146 17.93 8.94 8.57
N VAL A 147 16.95 8.65 7.73
CA VAL A 147 15.55 9.01 7.94
C VAL A 147 14.88 7.86 8.65
N GLN A 148 14.25 8.16 9.78
CA GLN A 148 13.39 7.23 10.51
C GLN A 148 11.93 7.59 10.28
N VAL A 149 11.10 6.57 10.06
CA VAL A 149 9.66 6.70 9.82
C VAL A 149 8.95 5.72 10.73
N LEU A 150 8.04 6.18 11.58
CA LEU A 150 7.21 5.29 12.39
C LEU A 150 6.10 4.67 11.52
N VAL A 151 5.76 3.41 11.79
CA VAL A 151 4.68 2.68 11.14
C VAL A 151 3.86 1.99 12.22
N ASP A 152 2.64 2.46 12.44
CA ASP A 152 1.75 2.02 13.53
C ASP A 152 0.47 1.32 13.04
N ASN A 153 -0.03 1.58 11.84
CA ASN A 153 -1.28 0.98 11.35
C ASN A 153 -1.09 -0.28 10.50
N PHE A 154 0.16 -0.66 10.21
CA PHE A 154 0.45 -1.75 9.28
C PHE A 154 1.28 -2.83 9.95
N SER A 155 0.94 -4.09 9.67
CA SER A 155 1.76 -5.20 10.09
C SER A 155 3.11 -5.17 9.36
N LEU A 156 4.18 -5.55 10.05
CA LEU A 156 5.50 -5.71 9.45
C LEU A 156 5.45 -6.62 8.22
N GLY A 157 4.64 -7.68 8.26
CA GLY A 157 4.46 -8.61 7.14
C GLY A 157 3.89 -7.94 5.89
N ALA A 158 2.78 -7.20 6.02
CA ALA A 158 2.17 -6.50 4.90
C ALA A 158 3.15 -5.49 4.28
N PHE A 159 3.89 -4.78 5.14
CA PHE A 159 4.91 -3.83 4.70
C PHE A 159 6.06 -4.50 3.96
N CYS A 160 6.56 -5.65 4.44
CA CYS A 160 7.60 -6.42 3.76
C CYS A 160 7.16 -6.91 2.38
N VAL A 161 5.94 -7.43 2.27
CA VAL A 161 5.37 -7.87 0.98
C VAL A 161 5.26 -6.71 0.00
N MET A 162 4.77 -5.55 0.45
CA MET A 162 4.70 -4.34 -0.37
C MET A 162 6.09 -3.86 -0.81
N LEU A 163 7.08 -3.79 0.10
CA LEU A 163 8.44 -3.41 -0.27
C LEU A 163 9.05 -4.37 -1.29
N ARG A 164 8.88 -5.68 -1.09
CA ARG A 164 9.37 -6.67 -2.05
C ARG A 164 8.74 -6.46 -3.42
N TYR A 165 7.45 -6.14 -3.47
CA TYR A 165 6.77 -5.82 -4.72
C TYR A 165 7.35 -4.56 -5.37
N ILE A 166 7.59 -3.47 -4.62
CA ILE A 166 8.20 -2.23 -5.15
C ILE A 166 9.57 -2.51 -5.78
N TYR A 167 10.39 -3.37 -5.16
CA TYR A 167 11.74 -3.65 -5.66
C TYR A 167 11.74 -4.61 -6.85
N SER A 168 10.90 -5.64 -6.82
CA SER A 168 11.01 -6.77 -7.75
C SER A 168 9.85 -6.91 -8.74
N GLY A 169 8.72 -6.27 -8.48
CA GLY A 169 7.44 -6.51 -9.17
C GLY A 169 6.82 -7.88 -8.88
N GLU A 170 7.46 -8.70 -8.03
CA GLU A 170 6.95 -10.01 -7.63
C GLU A 170 6.07 -9.91 -6.40
N LEU A 171 5.01 -10.71 -6.41
CA LEU A 171 4.00 -10.71 -5.36
C LEU A 171 3.96 -12.07 -4.68
N SER A 172 4.18 -12.08 -3.38
CA SER A 172 4.12 -13.26 -2.51
C SER A 172 3.49 -12.84 -1.19
N LEU A 173 2.33 -13.40 -0.87
CA LEU A 173 1.61 -13.07 0.37
C LEU A 173 2.30 -13.61 1.63
N THR A 174 3.15 -14.62 1.49
CA THR A 174 3.99 -15.09 2.60
C THR A 174 5.21 -14.17 2.71
N PRO A 175 5.33 -13.38 3.80
CA PRO A 175 6.47 -12.52 4.02
C PRO A 175 7.72 -13.34 4.33
N ASP A 176 8.86 -12.95 3.75
CA ASP A 176 10.15 -13.59 3.96
C ASP A 176 11.17 -12.56 4.45
N LEU A 177 11.33 -12.45 5.77
CA LEU A 177 12.25 -11.48 6.38
C LEU A 177 13.71 -11.73 6.04
N SER A 178 14.08 -12.93 5.62
CA SER A 178 15.44 -13.22 5.15
C SER A 178 15.79 -12.46 3.87
N GLN A 179 14.79 -11.85 3.22
CA GLN A 179 14.94 -11.00 2.04
C GLN A 179 15.15 -9.53 2.37
N HIS A 180 15.00 -9.13 3.63
CA HIS A 180 15.05 -7.74 4.04
C HIS A 180 16.17 -7.48 5.04
N VAL A 181 16.68 -6.25 5.02
CA VAL A 181 17.53 -5.73 6.09
C VAL A 181 16.63 -5.32 7.26
N VAL A 182 16.76 -6.04 8.38
CA VAL A 182 15.95 -5.85 9.59
C VAL A 182 16.88 -5.71 10.79
N SER A 183 16.55 -4.80 11.71
CA SER A 183 17.27 -4.64 12.97
C SER A 183 16.33 -4.55 14.16
N ASN A 184 16.86 -4.84 15.35
CA ASN A 184 16.17 -4.55 16.60
C ASN A 184 16.67 -3.20 17.14
N ILE A 185 15.74 -2.31 17.50
CA ILE A 185 15.98 -0.95 17.96
C ILE A 185 16.50 -0.94 19.41
N ASP A 186 16.12 -1.94 20.22
CA ASP A 186 16.57 -2.06 21.62
C ASP A 186 18.07 -2.33 21.74
N THR A 187 18.66 -2.94 20.71
CA THR A 187 20.10 -3.13 20.60
C THR A 187 20.71 -1.92 19.89
N SER A 188 20.99 -0.86 20.64
CA SER A 188 21.70 0.38 20.25
C SER A 188 21.93 0.56 18.74
N LEU A 189 21.06 1.33 18.09
CA LEU A 189 21.28 1.84 16.74
C LEU A 189 22.44 2.84 16.71
N VAL A 190 23.66 2.35 16.49
CA VAL A 190 24.78 3.21 16.13
C VAL A 190 24.95 3.15 14.62
N MET A 191 24.36 4.12 13.94
CA MET A 191 24.66 4.30 12.52
C MET A 191 26.04 4.91 12.36
N HIS A 192 26.81 4.31 11.47
CA HIS A 192 28.11 4.79 11.06
C HIS A 192 27.98 6.15 10.34
N GLY A 193 28.02 7.23 11.11
CA GLY A 193 28.59 8.49 10.63
C GLY A 193 30.05 8.23 10.32
N CYS A 194 30.50 8.63 9.12
CA CYS A 194 31.80 8.35 8.51
C CYS A 194 32.98 9.01 9.26
N SER A 195 33.13 8.74 10.56
CA SER A 195 34.22 9.22 11.40
C SER A 195 35.15 8.05 11.70
N ILE A 196 36.35 8.12 11.13
CA ILE A 196 37.33 7.03 11.00
C ILE A 196 37.85 6.47 12.35
N ASP A 197 37.52 7.09 13.49
CA ASP A 197 38.17 6.79 14.78
C ASP A 197 37.25 6.35 15.94
N LYS A 198 35.95 6.18 15.73
CA LYS A 198 35.05 5.70 16.81
C LYS A 198 34.79 4.20 16.68
N LYS A 199 35.08 3.49 17.77
CA LYS A 199 34.87 2.04 17.96
C LYS A 199 33.61 1.58 17.23
N GLN A 200 33.81 0.69 16.28
CA GLN A 200 32.78 -0.02 15.54
C GLN A 200 31.94 -0.84 16.53
N GLU A 201 30.82 -0.29 16.98
CA GLU A 201 29.81 -1.07 17.69
C GLU A 201 29.06 -1.89 16.65
N PHE A 202 29.21 -3.21 16.75
CA PHE A 202 28.63 -4.16 15.82
C PHE A 202 27.11 -4.12 15.98
N MET A 203 26.43 -3.54 15.01
CA MET A 203 24.99 -3.69 14.87
C MET A 203 24.72 -5.17 14.57
N GLN A 204 24.02 -5.85 15.48
CA GLN A 204 23.64 -7.23 15.26
C GLN A 204 22.46 -7.24 14.28
N TRP A 205 22.79 -7.23 12.99
CA TRP A 205 21.89 -7.60 11.92
C TRP A 205 21.56 -9.06 12.11
N ASN A 206 20.59 -9.36 12.97
CA ASN A 206 20.01 -10.68 13.03
C ASN A 206 19.06 -10.77 11.84
N PRO A 207 19.42 -11.45 10.73
CA PRO A 207 18.37 -12.02 9.93
C PRO A 207 17.57 -12.86 10.92
N LEU A 208 16.27 -12.62 10.99
CA LEU A 208 15.34 -13.55 11.60
C LEU A 208 15.50 -14.82 10.75
N ASP A 209 16.46 -15.66 11.14
CA ASP A 209 16.98 -16.76 10.37
C ASP A 209 15.87 -17.78 10.09
N SER A 210 16.07 -18.75 9.19
CA SER A 210 15.04 -19.77 8.93
C SER A 210 14.67 -20.59 10.19
N THR A 211 15.51 -20.53 11.23
CA THR A 211 15.32 -21.14 12.54
C THR A 211 14.63 -20.22 13.56
N SER A 212 14.39 -18.98 13.16
CA SER A 212 13.74 -17.95 13.93
C SER A 212 12.36 -18.44 14.35
N PRO A 213 12.01 -18.36 15.65
CA PRO A 213 10.65 -18.61 16.08
C PRO A 213 9.66 -17.57 15.50
N TRP A 214 10.19 -16.48 14.93
CA TRP A 214 9.46 -15.35 14.39
C TRP A 214 8.96 -15.66 12.97
N LYS A 215 7.91 -16.48 12.87
CA LYS A 215 7.13 -16.61 11.64
C LYS A 215 6.07 -15.52 11.61
N LEU A 216 6.20 -14.61 10.65
CA LEU A 216 5.14 -13.66 10.35
C LEU A 216 3.91 -14.42 9.83
N LYS A 217 2.73 -13.95 10.23
CA LYS A 217 1.46 -14.41 9.66
C LYS A 217 1.44 -14.09 8.16
N ASP A 218 0.86 -14.98 7.37
CA ASP A 218 0.58 -14.70 5.96
C ASP A 218 -0.30 -13.44 5.84
N VAL A 219 0.06 -12.59 4.88
CA VAL A 219 -0.63 -11.34 4.60
C VAL A 219 -1.88 -11.63 3.79
N THR A 220 -3.00 -11.02 4.14
CA THR A 220 -4.22 -11.17 3.33
C THR A 220 -4.25 -10.18 2.17
N TRP A 221 -5.05 -10.47 1.14
CA TRP A 221 -5.24 -9.54 0.02
C TRP A 221 -5.83 -8.21 0.46
N GLU A 222 -6.70 -8.24 1.47
CA GLU A 222 -7.31 -7.08 2.11
C GLU A 222 -6.27 -6.19 2.80
N GLU A 223 -5.41 -6.78 3.63
CA GLU A 223 -4.32 -6.07 4.32
C GLU A 223 -3.38 -5.40 3.29
N LEU A 224 -3.05 -6.13 2.21
CA LEU A 224 -2.17 -5.64 1.17
C LEU A 224 -2.82 -4.56 0.28
N LEU A 225 -4.13 -4.64 0.06
CA LEU A 225 -4.89 -3.62 -0.67
C LEU A 225 -4.90 -2.29 0.09
N ILE A 226 -5.15 -2.33 1.41
CA ILE A 226 -5.17 -1.12 2.26
C ILE A 226 -3.81 -0.44 2.26
N ILE A 227 -2.72 -1.19 2.47
CA ILE A 227 -1.38 -0.62 2.51
C ILE A 227 -0.93 -0.10 1.13
N ALA A 228 -1.28 -0.80 0.04
CA ALA A 228 -0.97 -0.37 -1.32
C ALA A 228 -1.68 0.96 -1.67
N GLU A 229 -2.95 1.10 -1.28
CA GLU A 229 -3.66 2.37 -1.41
C GLU A 229 -3.02 3.45 -0.55
N TYR A 230 -2.71 3.13 0.70
CA TYR A 230 -2.10 4.09 1.61
C TYR A 230 -0.79 4.65 1.06
N PHE A 231 0.11 3.84 0.51
CA PHE A 231 1.38 4.31 -0.04
C PHE A 231 1.33 4.69 -1.53
N GLY A 232 0.16 4.62 -2.17
CA GLY A 232 0.00 4.99 -3.57
C GLY A 232 0.68 4.04 -4.56
N VAL A 233 0.80 2.75 -4.22
CA VAL A 233 1.35 1.71 -5.10
C VAL A 233 0.24 1.20 -6.02
N THR A 234 -0.11 2.01 -7.03
CA THR A 234 -1.33 1.83 -7.85
C THR A 234 -1.45 0.47 -8.54
N GLU A 235 -0.37 -0.05 -9.11
CA GLU A 235 -0.39 -1.36 -9.78
C GLU A 235 -0.65 -2.49 -8.76
N LEU A 236 -0.04 -2.41 -7.58
CA LEU A 236 -0.27 -3.38 -6.51
C LEU A 236 -1.72 -3.29 -6.01
N LYS A 237 -2.24 -2.08 -5.82
CA LYS A 237 -3.63 -1.83 -5.44
C LYS A 237 -4.58 -2.51 -6.42
N SER A 238 -4.46 -2.26 -7.72
CA SER A 238 -5.34 -2.86 -8.73
C SER A 238 -5.29 -4.39 -8.72
N ARG A 239 -4.10 -4.98 -8.57
CA ARG A 239 -3.96 -6.45 -8.46
C ARG A 239 -4.61 -7.00 -7.18
N CYS A 240 -4.46 -6.31 -6.05
CA CYS A 240 -5.08 -6.73 -4.80
C CYS A 240 -6.60 -6.57 -4.85
N GLU A 241 -7.11 -5.50 -5.46
CA GLU A 241 -8.54 -5.26 -5.66
C GLU A 241 -9.18 -6.38 -6.50
N GLU A 242 -8.56 -6.75 -7.62
CA GLU A 242 -9.00 -7.87 -8.44
C GLU A 242 -8.98 -9.20 -7.66
N ALA A 243 -7.90 -9.45 -6.89
CA ALA A 243 -7.78 -10.67 -6.10
C ALA A 243 -8.83 -10.75 -4.97
N VAL A 244 -9.11 -9.63 -4.29
CA VAL A 244 -10.18 -9.54 -3.30
C VAL A 244 -11.52 -9.84 -3.96
N ILE A 245 -11.86 -9.15 -5.06
CA ILE A 245 -13.12 -9.33 -5.81
C ILE A 245 -13.33 -10.80 -6.19
N ASN A 246 -12.30 -11.43 -6.78
CA ASN A 246 -12.37 -12.83 -7.19
C ASN A 246 -12.52 -13.82 -6.02
N ALA A 247 -12.13 -13.42 -4.81
CA ALA A 247 -12.27 -14.22 -3.60
C ALA A 247 -13.63 -14.05 -2.91
N ILE A 248 -14.45 -13.06 -3.29
CA ILE A 248 -15.76 -12.81 -2.68
C ILE A 248 -16.71 -13.96 -3.01
N ASN A 249 -17.35 -14.49 -1.96
CA ASN A 249 -18.36 -15.53 -2.02
C ASN A 249 -19.33 -15.37 -0.85
N ALA A 250 -20.40 -16.18 -0.80
CA ALA A 250 -21.45 -16.06 0.21
C ALA A 250 -20.96 -16.18 1.66
N SER A 251 -19.80 -16.79 1.93
CA SER A 251 -19.29 -16.97 3.29
C SER A 251 -18.45 -15.80 3.81
N ASN A 252 -17.82 -15.03 2.91
CA ASN A 252 -16.96 -13.90 3.27
C ASN A 252 -17.47 -12.54 2.79
N ALA A 253 -18.55 -12.47 2.01
CA ALA A 253 -19.06 -11.21 1.47
C ALA A 253 -19.37 -10.16 2.55
N LEU A 254 -20.00 -10.52 3.67
CA LEU A 254 -20.24 -9.60 4.78
C LEU A 254 -18.94 -9.10 5.44
N PRO A 255 -18.01 -9.98 5.88
CA PRO A 255 -16.70 -9.54 6.35
C PRO A 255 -15.97 -8.62 5.37
N THR A 256 -15.96 -8.96 4.08
CA THR A 256 -15.30 -8.15 3.05
C THR A 256 -15.98 -6.80 2.87
N LEU A 257 -17.31 -6.76 2.86
CA LEU A 257 -18.11 -5.55 2.70
C LEU A 257 -17.86 -4.54 3.82
N PHE A 258 -17.87 -5.01 5.08
CA PHE A 258 -17.64 -4.15 6.24
C PHE A 258 -16.17 -3.90 6.54
N GLY A 259 -15.28 -4.82 6.17
CA GLY A 259 -13.83 -4.65 6.35
C GLY A 259 -13.25 -3.71 5.30
N VAL A 260 -13.20 -4.16 4.04
CA VAL A 260 -12.53 -3.44 2.95
C VAL A 260 -13.51 -2.66 2.08
N GLY A 261 -14.74 -3.15 1.91
CA GLY A 261 -15.73 -2.51 1.05
C GLY A 261 -16.02 -1.05 1.38
N ALA A 262 -15.88 -0.64 2.65
CA ALA A 262 -16.05 0.76 3.05
C ALA A 262 -15.07 1.73 2.33
N GLY A 263 -13.84 1.29 2.06
CA GLY A 263 -12.81 2.11 1.41
C GLY A 263 -12.68 1.88 -0.11
N PHE A 264 -13.26 0.81 -0.65
CA PHE A 264 -13.06 0.39 -2.04
C PHE A 264 -14.39 0.10 -2.73
N GLN A 265 -14.91 1.08 -3.49
CA GLN A 265 -16.27 1.04 -4.04
C GLN A 265 -16.52 -0.17 -4.97
N THR A 266 -15.54 -0.59 -5.76
CA THR A 266 -15.69 -1.78 -6.63
C THR A 266 -15.88 -3.03 -5.80
N VAL A 267 -15.06 -3.21 -4.76
CA VAL A 267 -15.16 -4.31 -3.79
C VAL A 267 -16.52 -4.25 -3.07
N LYS A 268 -16.96 -3.07 -2.64
CA LYS A 268 -18.27 -2.82 -2.03
C LYS A 268 -19.40 -3.32 -2.91
N ASN A 269 -19.40 -2.91 -4.18
CA ASN A 269 -20.45 -3.24 -5.14
C ASN A 269 -20.56 -4.75 -5.35
N VAL A 270 -19.43 -5.43 -5.60
CA VAL A 270 -19.43 -6.88 -5.80
C VAL A 270 -19.86 -7.62 -4.54
N ALA A 271 -19.38 -7.19 -3.36
CA ALA A 271 -19.80 -7.79 -2.10
C ALA A 271 -21.30 -7.63 -1.84
N LEU A 272 -21.86 -6.44 -2.13
CA LEU A 272 -23.30 -6.18 -2.04
C LEU A 272 -24.09 -7.11 -2.96
N ASP A 273 -23.68 -7.27 -4.22
CA ASP A 273 -24.38 -8.13 -5.18
C ASP A 273 -24.41 -9.58 -4.69
N VAL A 274 -23.27 -10.09 -4.21
CA VAL A 274 -23.20 -11.44 -3.62
C VAL A 274 -24.09 -11.58 -2.38
N VAL A 275 -24.18 -10.57 -1.52
CA VAL A 275 -25.08 -10.59 -0.36
C VAL A 275 -26.55 -10.60 -0.80
N VAL A 276 -26.92 -9.80 -1.80
CA VAL A 276 -28.29 -9.71 -2.32
C VAL A 276 -28.71 -11.04 -2.95
N ASP A 277 -27.85 -11.64 -3.79
CA ASP A 277 -28.07 -12.94 -4.42
C ASP A 277 -28.26 -14.08 -3.39
N ASN A 278 -27.61 -13.95 -2.23
CA ASN A 278 -27.64 -14.96 -1.17
C ASN A 278 -28.52 -14.57 0.02
N MET A 279 -29.30 -13.48 -0.08
CA MET A 279 -30.03 -12.91 1.05
C MET A 279 -31.03 -13.92 1.65
N ALA A 280 -31.73 -14.69 0.82
CA ALA A 280 -32.64 -15.72 1.28
C ALA A 280 -31.94 -16.79 2.14
N LEU A 281 -30.73 -17.21 1.76
CA LEU A 281 -29.94 -18.19 2.50
C LEU A 281 -29.42 -17.60 3.83
N MET A 282 -29.12 -16.31 3.85
CA MET A 282 -28.70 -15.61 5.06
C MET A 282 -29.85 -15.45 6.06
N VAL A 283 -31.06 -15.10 5.59
CA VAL A 283 -32.27 -15.04 6.42
C VAL A 283 -32.62 -16.41 6.99
N LEU A 284 -32.48 -17.49 6.20
CA LEU A 284 -32.71 -18.86 6.68
C LEU A 284 -31.73 -19.31 7.77
N LYS A 285 -30.49 -18.78 7.78
CA LYS A 285 -29.52 -18.99 8.86
C LYS A 285 -29.82 -18.17 10.12
N GLY A 286 -30.80 -17.26 10.05
CA GLY A 286 -31.21 -16.37 11.14
C GLY A 286 -30.52 -15.00 11.11
N ASP A 287 -31.05 -14.07 11.90
CA ASP A 287 -30.61 -12.66 12.00
C ASP A 287 -29.17 -12.48 12.54
N GLU A 288 -28.49 -13.57 12.93
CA GLU A 288 -27.19 -13.52 13.59
C GLU A 288 -26.03 -13.12 12.66
N ALA A 289 -26.17 -13.29 11.34
CA ALA A 289 -25.09 -12.98 10.40
C ALA A 289 -24.69 -11.49 10.38
N LEU A 290 -25.64 -10.59 10.65
CA LEU A 290 -25.43 -9.14 10.65
C LEU A 290 -25.10 -8.59 12.05
N LEU A 291 -25.35 -9.36 13.10
CA LEU A 291 -25.16 -8.93 14.48
C LEU A 291 -23.73 -8.42 14.78
N PRO A 292 -22.65 -9.05 14.29
CA PRO A 292 -21.29 -8.56 14.52
C PRO A 292 -21.00 -7.16 13.95
N TYR A 293 -21.80 -6.71 12.98
CA TYR A 293 -21.56 -5.46 12.25
C TYR A 293 -22.47 -4.32 12.70
N LYS A 294 -23.38 -4.55 13.65
CA LYS A 294 -24.36 -3.55 14.10
C LYS A 294 -23.71 -2.24 14.59
N GLU A 295 -22.53 -2.34 15.18
CA GLU A 295 -21.76 -1.21 15.71
C GLU A 295 -20.81 -0.59 14.68
N HIS A 296 -20.70 -1.17 13.48
CA HIS A 296 -19.84 -0.65 12.43
C HIS A 296 -20.35 0.72 11.93
N PRO A 297 -19.50 1.75 11.78
CA PRO A 297 -19.94 3.09 11.35
C PRO A 297 -20.72 3.10 10.03
N ALA A 298 -20.33 2.24 9.09
CA ALA A 298 -20.98 2.09 7.79
C ALA A 298 -22.23 1.18 7.80
N PHE A 299 -22.65 0.63 8.95
CA PHE A 299 -23.74 -0.36 9.02
C PHE A 299 -25.05 0.13 8.41
N LEU A 300 -25.56 1.27 8.89
CA LEU A 300 -26.86 1.79 8.45
C LEU A 300 -26.87 2.12 6.96
N GLU A 301 -25.81 2.78 6.46
CA GLU A 301 -25.68 3.11 5.03
C GLU A 301 -25.69 1.84 4.17
N THR A 302 -24.91 0.84 4.57
CA THR A 302 -24.80 -0.45 3.87
C THR A 302 -26.14 -1.18 3.86
N MET A 303 -26.88 -1.17 4.96
CA MET A 303 -28.21 -1.80 5.04
C MET A 303 -29.23 -1.10 4.14
N PHE A 304 -29.23 0.23 4.07
CA PHE A 304 -30.08 0.97 3.14
C PHE A 304 -29.74 0.66 1.69
N GLU A 305 -28.46 0.54 1.37
CA GLU A 305 -28.01 0.19 0.02
C GLU A 305 -28.44 -1.24 -0.36
N LEU A 306 -28.29 -2.22 0.55
CA LEU A 306 -28.76 -3.59 0.37
C LEU A 306 -30.27 -3.64 0.11
N MET A 307 -31.08 -2.96 0.93
CA MET A 307 -32.54 -2.91 0.74
C MET A 307 -32.91 -2.27 -0.60
N ARG A 308 -32.21 -1.21 -1.01
CA ARG A 308 -32.46 -0.54 -2.30
C ARG A 308 -32.16 -1.47 -3.48
N ARG A 309 -31.03 -2.19 -3.45
CA ARG A 309 -30.69 -3.16 -4.50
C ARG A 309 -31.71 -4.29 -4.57
N LYS A 310 -32.14 -4.81 -3.42
CA LYS A 310 -33.14 -5.88 -3.38
C LYS A 310 -34.49 -5.46 -3.97
N LEU A 311 -34.98 -4.27 -3.64
CA LEU A 311 -36.24 -3.75 -4.18
C LEU A 311 -36.15 -3.43 -5.68
N GLY A 312 -34.98 -2.97 -6.16
CA GLY A 312 -34.77 -2.67 -7.57
C GLY A 312 -34.75 -3.91 -8.47
N GLU A 313 -34.34 -5.07 -7.97
CA GLU A 313 -34.42 -6.35 -8.71
C GLU A 313 -35.86 -6.78 -8.96
N ASP A 314 -36.75 -6.55 -7.99
CA ASP A 314 -38.14 -7.01 -8.04
C ASP A 314 -39.01 -6.20 -9.04
N GLU A 315 -38.58 -4.99 -9.45
CA GLU A 315 -39.30 -4.18 -10.46
C GLU A 315 -39.00 -4.57 -11.91
N VAL A 316 -37.96 -5.39 -12.15
CA VAL A 316 -37.47 -5.74 -13.50
C VAL A 316 -37.98 -7.13 -13.98
N VAL A 317 -38.71 -7.86 -13.13
CA VAL A 317 -39.24 -9.22 -13.43
C VAL A 317 -40.74 -9.17 -13.72
#